data_AF-A0A9Q3YV27-F1
#
_entry.id   AF-A0A9Q3YV27-F1
#
_cell.length_a   1.000
_cell.length_b   1.000
_cell.length_c   1.000
_cell.angle_alpha   90.00
_cell.angle_beta   90.00
_cell.angle_gamma   90.00
#
_symmetry.space_group_name_H-M   'P 1'
#
loop_
_entity.id
_entity.type
_entity.pdbx_description
1 polymer ?
#
loop_
_entity_poly.entity_id
_entity_poly.type
_entity_poly.pdbx_seq_one_letter_code
_entity_poly.pdbx_strand_id
1 'polypeptide(L)'
;MKFTHLLLIVLGLSFTVCQAQDAKDISKQKSKLKLYDEDKPNNLSSKYLGKIVFANSEIKKDDAETIYISSYTFGDKLYIKSFLSNSIGNNILFQMVEKGIKAKVLNESNSDLNHANIIYKLYIDGKLVSKTDNGRLYDEYVLHSLEINSCINDGTNTELFGEELYTQLLNHPELLTTGNHKMKIEMIPVCPRCSDESKPEKVLATGEIDLIIPGVIKVTESDCFPKKQWSDAKLENEAVKLFKKRTDAYKVILTDKDYTVIKNEFGIPLRKSFMAVVVFKNGNDVTYEYVVFERIFDGVNYQGLQVGQVSSIPGRYPENNEKKVNAECLKFLK
;
A
#
# COMPACT_ATOMS: atom_id res chain seq x y z
N MET A 1 46.68 -51.79 -23.35
CA MET A 1 45.66 -52.52 -22.57
C MET A 1 45.34 -51.69 -21.33
N LYS A 2 44.05 -51.52 -21.04
CA LYS A 2 43.38 -50.69 -20.00
C LYS A 2 44.07 -50.75 -18.62
N PHE A 3 44.06 -49.73 -17.73
CA PHE A 3 42.87 -49.22 -17.03
C PHE A 3 43.17 -47.97 -16.13
N THR A 4 42.21 -47.02 -16.10
CA THR A 4 41.76 -46.11 -14.99
C THR A 4 42.74 -45.14 -14.31
N HIS A 5 42.63 -43.80 -14.45
CA HIS A 5 41.64 -42.86 -13.86
C HIS A 5 41.59 -42.85 -12.32
N LEU A 6 42.28 -41.88 -11.70
CA LEU A 6 41.88 -41.32 -10.41
C LEU A 6 41.97 -39.78 -10.44
N LEU A 7 40.78 -39.20 -10.55
CA LEU A 7 40.29 -37.86 -10.28
C LEU A 7 40.71 -37.30 -8.91
N LEU A 8 40.86 -35.96 -8.80
CA LEU A 8 40.52 -35.03 -7.69
C LEU A 8 41.54 -33.89 -7.64
N ILE A 9 41.52 -32.93 -8.58
CA ILE A 9 40.68 -31.71 -8.49
C ILE A 9 40.58 -31.19 -7.05
N VAL A 10 41.64 -30.48 -6.65
CA VAL A 10 41.62 -29.46 -5.59
C VAL A 10 40.88 -28.24 -6.18
N LEU A 11 39.56 -28.34 -6.31
CA LEU A 11 38.70 -27.16 -6.36
C LEU A 11 38.32 -26.90 -4.91
N GLY A 12 39.09 -26.00 -4.28
CA GLY A 12 38.69 -25.36 -3.05
C GLY A 12 37.34 -24.71 -3.27
N LEU A 13 36.29 -25.42 -2.86
CA LEU A 13 34.99 -24.87 -2.59
C LEU A 13 35.19 -23.83 -1.49
N SER A 14 35.39 -22.59 -1.92
CA SER A 14 35.03 -21.41 -1.14
C SER A 14 33.52 -21.49 -0.90
N PHE A 15 33.12 -22.34 0.04
CA PHE A 15 31.79 -22.25 0.63
C PHE A 15 31.72 -20.87 1.25
N THR A 16 31.01 -19.97 0.58
CA THR A 16 30.37 -18.82 1.20
C THR A 16 29.47 -19.40 2.29
N VAL A 17 30.03 -19.57 3.49
CA VAL A 17 29.25 -19.76 4.71
C VAL A 17 28.52 -18.44 4.89
N CYS A 18 27.30 -18.37 4.36
CA CYS A 18 26.31 -17.45 4.88
C CYS A 18 26.21 -17.80 6.36
N GLN A 19 26.78 -16.99 7.25
CA GLN A 19 26.77 -17.24 8.69
C GLN A 19 25.33 -17.17 9.18
N ALA A 20 24.62 -18.30 9.12
CA ALA A 20 23.46 -18.52 9.96
C ALA A 20 23.98 -18.45 11.40
N GLN A 21 23.64 -17.37 12.10
CA GLN A 21 24.03 -17.18 13.49
C GLN A 21 23.52 -18.36 14.32
N ASP A 22 24.36 -18.89 15.22
CA ASP A 22 24.03 -20.03 16.07
C ASP A 22 22.73 -19.73 16.85
N ALA A 23 21.74 -20.62 16.76
CA ALA A 23 20.46 -20.48 17.46
C ALA A 23 20.62 -20.26 18.97
N LYS A 24 21.68 -20.80 19.59
CA LYS A 24 22.01 -20.56 21.00
C LYS A 24 22.45 -19.11 21.25
N ASP A 25 23.23 -18.53 20.33
CA ASP A 25 23.62 -17.12 20.44
C ASP A 25 22.41 -16.20 20.23
N ILE A 26 21.55 -16.48 19.23
CA ILE A 26 20.29 -15.73 19.03
C ILE A 26 19.45 -15.73 20.31
N SER A 27 19.23 -16.89 20.93
CA SER A 27 18.47 -17.00 22.19
C SER A 27 19.11 -16.18 23.32
N LYS A 28 20.44 -16.26 23.47
CA LYS A 28 21.20 -15.49 24.46
C LYS A 28 21.17 -13.98 24.22
N GLN A 29 21.13 -13.54 22.96
CA GLN A 29 20.98 -12.13 22.62
C GLN A 29 19.55 -11.66 22.89
N LYS A 30 18.53 -12.44 22.50
CA LYS A 30 17.12 -12.10 22.74
C LYS A 30 16.81 -11.92 24.24
N SER A 31 17.39 -12.75 25.11
CA SER A 31 17.19 -12.65 26.57
C SER A 31 17.81 -11.40 27.20
N LYS A 32 18.63 -10.64 26.47
CA LYS A 32 19.27 -9.39 26.93
C LYS A 32 18.59 -8.14 26.40
N LEU A 33 17.57 -8.29 25.56
CA LEU A 33 16.81 -7.15 25.04
C LEU A 33 16.03 -6.48 26.17
N LYS A 34 16.00 -5.15 26.15
CA LYS A 34 15.05 -4.36 26.92
C LYS A 34 13.76 -4.31 26.12
N LEU A 35 12.83 -5.19 26.48
CA LEU A 35 11.55 -5.33 25.78
C LEU A 35 10.56 -4.26 26.26
N TYR A 36 9.64 -3.89 25.37
CA TYR A 36 8.46 -3.10 25.72
C TYR A 36 7.54 -3.92 26.62
N ASP A 37 6.88 -3.25 27.56
CA ASP A 37 5.83 -3.86 28.36
C ASP A 37 4.65 -4.25 27.48
N GLU A 38 4.15 -5.47 27.65
CA GLU A 38 3.05 -6.04 26.88
C GLU A 38 1.92 -6.46 27.82
N ASP A 39 0.69 -6.25 27.38
CA ASP A 39 -0.46 -6.88 28.01
C ASP A 39 -0.35 -8.41 27.95
N LYS A 40 -0.87 -9.11 28.95
CA LYS A 40 -0.95 -10.58 28.86
C LYS A 40 -2.05 -10.97 27.87
N PRO A 41 -1.79 -11.93 26.96
CA PRO A 41 -2.84 -12.43 26.08
C PRO A 41 -3.95 -13.08 26.91
N ASN A 42 -5.21 -12.78 26.58
CA ASN A 42 -6.33 -13.50 27.18
C ASN A 42 -6.51 -14.87 26.48
N ASN A 43 -7.50 -15.67 26.92
CA ASN A 43 -7.74 -16.98 26.32
C ASN A 43 -8.06 -16.91 24.82
N LEU A 44 -8.79 -15.87 24.39
CA LEU A 44 -9.14 -15.65 23.00
C LEU A 44 -7.89 -15.25 22.19
N SER A 45 -7.12 -14.28 22.66
CA SER A 45 -5.87 -13.86 22.03
C SER A 45 -4.90 -15.04 21.86
N SER A 46 -4.82 -15.89 22.89
CA SER A 46 -3.99 -17.10 22.88
C SER A 46 -4.40 -18.11 21.81
N LYS A 47 -5.71 -18.29 21.58
CA LYS A 47 -6.25 -19.20 20.56
C LYS A 47 -5.96 -18.73 19.13
N TYR A 48 -5.91 -17.42 18.92
CA TYR A 48 -5.75 -16.81 17.60
C TYR A 48 -4.34 -16.25 17.35
N LEU A 49 -3.34 -16.56 18.19
CA LEU A 49 -1.96 -16.10 17.99
C LEU A 49 -1.46 -16.35 16.57
N GLY A 50 -0.93 -15.29 15.94
CA GLY A 50 -0.45 -15.31 14.56
C GLY A 50 -1.56 -15.32 13.51
N LYS A 51 -2.81 -15.07 13.89
CA LYS A 51 -3.96 -15.06 12.97
C LYS A 51 -4.57 -13.69 12.84
N ILE A 52 -5.13 -13.44 11.67
CA ILE A 52 -6.05 -12.33 11.40
C ILE A 52 -7.45 -12.92 11.26
N VAL A 53 -8.39 -12.40 12.05
CA VAL A 53 -9.82 -12.73 11.96
C VAL A 53 -10.58 -11.59 11.31
N PHE A 54 -11.76 -11.90 10.80
CA PHE A 54 -12.57 -11.01 9.98
C PHE A 54 -13.97 -10.87 10.57
N ALA A 55 -14.62 -9.71 10.44
CA ALA A 55 -15.99 -9.49 10.86
C ALA A 55 -16.70 -8.43 9.99
N ASN A 56 -18.03 -8.48 9.95
CA ASN A 56 -18.87 -7.48 9.28
C ASN A 56 -19.12 -6.22 10.16
N SER A 57 -18.65 -6.24 11.41
CA SER A 57 -18.75 -5.14 12.37
C SER A 57 -17.43 -4.98 13.12
N GLU A 58 -17.21 -3.81 13.72
CA GLU A 58 -16.05 -3.54 14.57
C GLU A 58 -15.87 -4.63 15.64
N ILE A 59 -14.64 -5.10 15.81
CA ILE A 59 -14.27 -6.16 16.77
C ILE A 59 -13.74 -5.51 18.04
N LYS A 60 -14.50 -5.59 19.12
CA LYS A 60 -14.11 -5.12 20.45
C LYS A 60 -13.29 -6.16 21.20
N LYS A 61 -12.67 -5.75 22.31
CA LYS A 61 -11.80 -6.61 23.12
C LYS A 61 -12.52 -7.86 23.66
N ASP A 62 -13.78 -7.68 24.09
CA ASP A 62 -14.57 -8.69 24.78
C ASP A 62 -15.64 -9.35 23.90
N ASP A 63 -15.59 -9.12 22.59
CA ASP A 63 -16.55 -9.72 21.66
C ASP A 63 -16.35 -11.24 21.56
N ALA A 64 -17.47 -11.96 21.44
CA ALA A 64 -17.47 -13.41 21.28
C ALA A 64 -17.05 -13.83 19.86
N GLU A 65 -16.44 -15.00 19.72
CA GLU A 65 -15.99 -15.55 18.44
C GLU A 65 -17.09 -15.67 17.37
N THR A 66 -18.35 -15.69 17.77
CA THR A 66 -19.51 -15.77 16.87
C THR A 66 -19.62 -14.59 15.91
N ILE A 67 -18.92 -13.48 16.16
CA ILE A 67 -18.89 -12.35 15.24
C ILE A 67 -17.95 -12.57 14.05
N TYR A 68 -17.05 -13.56 14.15
CA TYR A 68 -16.08 -13.82 13.10
C TYR A 68 -16.75 -14.48 11.90
N ILE A 69 -16.39 -13.99 10.71
CA ILE A 69 -16.93 -14.47 9.44
C ILE A 69 -15.86 -15.26 8.68
N SER A 70 -16.32 -16.21 7.87
CA SER A 70 -15.48 -17.00 6.95
C SER A 70 -15.65 -16.62 5.49
N SER A 71 -16.60 -15.74 5.18
CA SER A 71 -16.87 -15.24 3.84
C SER A 71 -17.15 -13.74 3.84
N TYR A 72 -16.65 -13.04 2.85
CA TYR A 72 -16.80 -11.60 2.67
C TYR A 72 -17.27 -11.29 1.24
N THR A 73 -18.29 -10.44 1.10
CA THR A 73 -18.73 -9.96 -0.22
C THR A 73 -18.02 -8.66 -0.56
N PHE A 74 -17.36 -8.61 -1.71
CA PHE A 74 -16.62 -7.43 -2.15
C PHE A 74 -17.51 -6.19 -2.21
N GLY A 75 -17.06 -5.09 -1.60
CA GLY A 75 -17.80 -3.83 -1.52
C GLY A 75 -18.62 -3.66 -0.25
N ASP A 76 -18.75 -4.70 0.59
CA ASP A 76 -19.24 -4.54 1.96
C ASP A 76 -18.08 -4.10 2.89
N LYS A 77 -18.41 -3.69 4.12
CA LYS A 77 -17.40 -3.34 5.14
C LYS A 77 -16.76 -4.61 5.68
N LEU A 78 -15.44 -4.59 5.88
CA LEU A 78 -14.71 -5.72 6.44
C LEU A 78 -13.77 -5.26 7.55
N TYR A 79 -14.07 -5.62 8.79
CA TYR A 79 -13.20 -5.38 9.93
C TYR A 79 -12.24 -6.54 10.10
N ILE A 80 -11.00 -6.23 10.44
CA ILE A 80 -9.96 -7.22 10.71
C ILE A 80 -9.35 -6.99 12.08
N LYS A 81 -9.03 -8.09 12.76
CA LYS A 81 -8.27 -8.07 14.01
C LYS A 81 -7.12 -9.06 13.94
N SER A 82 -5.92 -8.54 14.14
CA SER A 82 -4.68 -9.31 14.15
C SER A 82 -4.28 -9.64 15.58
N PHE A 83 -3.96 -10.90 15.86
CA PHE A 83 -3.50 -11.36 17.17
C PHE A 83 -2.03 -11.76 17.10
N LEU A 84 -1.21 -11.19 17.97
CA LEU A 84 0.25 -11.28 17.90
C LEU A 84 0.81 -11.98 19.13
N SER A 85 1.91 -12.71 18.93
CA SER A 85 2.64 -13.35 20.03
C SER A 85 3.43 -12.36 20.89
N ASN A 86 3.79 -11.22 20.32
CA ASN A 86 4.50 -10.12 20.96
C ASN A 86 4.02 -8.83 20.29
N SER A 87 4.29 -7.67 20.89
CA SER A 87 4.02 -6.36 20.29
C SER A 87 4.86 -6.15 19.04
N ILE A 88 4.53 -5.12 18.26
CA ILE A 88 5.30 -4.78 17.05
C ILE A 88 6.74 -4.41 17.40
N GLY A 89 6.94 -3.59 18.45
CA GLY A 89 8.28 -3.20 18.90
C GLY A 89 9.14 -4.40 19.27
N ASN A 90 8.59 -5.32 20.08
CA ASN A 90 9.32 -6.52 20.50
C ASN A 90 9.57 -7.49 19.34
N ASN A 91 8.62 -7.67 18.41
CA ASN A 91 8.85 -8.47 17.20
C ASN A 91 9.98 -7.90 16.32
N ILE A 92 10.08 -6.58 16.18
CA ILE A 92 11.17 -5.96 15.43
C ILE A 92 12.51 -6.22 16.10
N LEU A 93 12.61 -6.00 17.42
CA LEU A 93 13.82 -6.28 18.19
C LEU A 93 14.26 -7.75 18.06
N PHE A 94 13.32 -8.69 18.13
CA PHE A 94 13.60 -10.10 17.95
C PHE A 94 14.13 -10.42 16.55
N GLN A 95 13.54 -9.85 15.50
CA GLN A 95 13.99 -10.05 14.12
C GLN A 95 15.36 -9.42 13.86
N MET A 96 15.66 -8.26 14.46
CA MET A 96 16.97 -7.63 14.35
C MET A 96 18.07 -8.47 15.00
N VAL A 97 17.79 -9.09 16.15
CA VAL A 97 18.71 -10.05 16.77
C VAL A 97 18.92 -11.28 15.89
N GLU A 98 17.86 -11.81 15.28
CA GLU A 98 17.96 -12.94 14.34
C GLU A 98 18.80 -12.60 13.09
N LYS A 99 18.91 -11.30 12.76
CA LYS A 99 19.73 -10.77 11.68
C LYS A 99 21.17 -10.43 12.09
N GLY A 100 21.62 -10.78 13.30
CA GLY A 100 23.01 -10.55 13.73
C GLY A 100 23.23 -9.35 14.64
N ILE A 101 22.19 -8.54 14.91
CA ILE A 101 22.39 -7.32 15.69
C ILE A 101 22.44 -7.64 17.17
N LYS A 102 23.51 -7.18 17.83
CA LYS A 102 23.72 -7.42 19.26
C LYS A 102 22.71 -6.64 20.09
N ALA A 103 22.16 -7.28 21.12
CA ALA A 103 21.17 -6.66 22.01
C ALA A 103 21.66 -5.36 22.66
N LYS A 104 22.97 -5.24 22.95
CA LYS A 104 23.56 -4.00 23.49
C LYS A 104 23.31 -2.80 22.56
N VAL A 105 23.50 -2.99 21.26
CA VAL A 105 23.33 -1.93 20.24
C VAL A 105 21.86 -1.54 20.17
N LEU A 106 20.96 -2.53 20.11
CA LEU A 106 19.52 -2.30 20.03
C LEU A 106 18.96 -1.57 21.27
N ASN A 107 19.44 -1.94 22.46
CA ASN A 107 19.04 -1.31 23.71
C ASN A 107 19.51 0.16 23.83
N GLU A 108 20.55 0.55 23.08
CA GLU A 108 21.08 1.92 23.02
C GLU A 108 20.37 2.76 21.94
N SER A 109 19.74 2.13 20.93
CA SER A 109 19.08 2.78 19.78
C SER A 109 17.55 2.77 19.82
N ASN A 110 16.94 2.60 20.99
CA ASN A 110 15.49 2.34 21.12
C ASN A 110 14.60 3.48 20.56
N SER A 111 15.12 4.70 20.42
CA SER A 111 14.41 5.84 19.84
C SER A 111 13.97 5.65 18.38
N ASP A 112 14.66 4.78 17.63
CA ASP A 112 14.36 4.55 16.22
C ASP A 112 13.06 3.75 16.02
N LEU A 113 12.66 2.97 17.04
CA LEU A 113 11.43 2.19 17.03
C LEU A 113 10.18 3.02 17.28
N ASN A 114 10.29 4.28 17.71
CA ASN A 114 9.12 5.16 17.87
C ASN A 114 8.38 5.47 16.54
N HIS A 115 8.96 5.05 15.41
CA HIS A 115 8.36 5.14 14.07
C HIS A 115 8.00 3.77 13.51
N ALA A 116 8.07 2.72 14.34
CA ALA A 116 7.68 1.39 13.91
C ALA A 116 6.21 1.38 13.51
N ASN A 117 5.92 0.57 12.49
CA ASN A 117 4.58 0.42 11.97
C ASN A 117 4.34 -1.02 11.53
N ILE A 118 3.25 -1.21 10.81
CA ILE A 118 2.90 -2.44 10.15
C ILE A 118 2.68 -2.15 8.68
N ILE A 119 2.61 -3.21 7.87
CA ILE A 119 2.07 -3.23 6.51
C ILE A 119 1.15 -4.45 6.43
N TYR A 120 -0.01 -4.28 5.81
CA TYR A 120 -0.83 -5.40 5.35
C TYR A 120 -0.57 -5.62 3.87
N LYS A 121 -0.30 -6.87 3.50
CA LYS A 121 -0.25 -7.33 2.11
C LYS A 121 -1.54 -8.08 1.81
N LEU A 122 -2.23 -7.67 0.76
CA LEU A 122 -3.44 -8.28 0.27
C LEU A 122 -3.12 -9.19 -0.92
N TYR A 123 -3.58 -10.43 -0.86
CA TYR A 123 -3.48 -11.39 -1.95
C TYR A 123 -4.88 -11.87 -2.35
N ILE A 124 -5.10 -12.02 -3.65
CA ILE A 124 -6.27 -12.67 -4.24
C ILE A 124 -5.78 -13.88 -5.03
N ASP A 125 -6.30 -15.06 -4.73
CA ASP A 125 -5.94 -16.34 -5.36
C ASP A 125 -4.41 -16.57 -5.40
N GLY A 126 -3.74 -16.19 -4.32
CA GLY A 126 -2.29 -16.34 -4.16
C GLY A 126 -1.44 -15.27 -4.84
N LYS A 127 -2.02 -14.35 -5.60
CA LYS A 127 -1.30 -13.22 -6.22
C LYS A 127 -1.32 -12.00 -5.31
N LEU A 128 -0.17 -11.40 -5.05
CA LEU A 128 -0.08 -10.13 -4.34
C LEU A 128 -0.76 -9.05 -5.20
N VAL A 129 -1.80 -8.43 -4.65
CA VAL A 129 -2.55 -7.37 -5.32
C VAL A 129 -2.08 -6.02 -4.86
N SER A 130 -2.07 -5.83 -3.54
CA SER A 130 -1.74 -4.55 -2.95
C SER A 130 -1.05 -4.74 -1.62
N LYS A 131 -0.43 -3.66 -1.18
CA LYS A 131 0.05 -3.51 0.17
C LYS A 131 -0.33 -2.11 0.61
N THR A 132 -0.52 -1.94 1.90
CA THR A 132 -0.64 -0.60 2.46
C THR A 132 0.71 0.08 2.40
N ASP A 133 0.69 1.41 2.28
CA ASP A 133 1.89 2.19 2.54
C ASP A 133 2.36 1.98 3.99
N ASN A 134 3.60 2.38 4.28
CA ASN A 134 4.11 2.42 5.66
C ASN A 134 3.09 3.22 6.47
N GLY A 135 2.31 2.55 7.31
CA GLY A 135 1.17 3.19 7.93
C GLY A 135 1.56 4.45 8.68
N ARG A 136 0.59 5.35 8.85
CA ARG A 136 0.72 6.49 9.76
C ARG A 136 0.29 6.14 11.18
N LEU A 137 0.40 4.86 11.58
CA LEU A 137 0.23 4.48 12.99
C LEU A 137 1.50 4.87 13.77
N TYR A 138 1.82 6.17 13.81
CA TYR A 138 2.85 6.73 14.67
C TYR A 138 2.26 6.87 16.07
N ASP A 139 1.91 5.73 16.67
CA ASP A 139 1.30 5.69 17.98
C ASP A 139 2.09 4.71 18.85
N GLU A 140 2.42 5.17 20.05
CA GLU A 140 3.02 4.36 21.10
C GLU A 140 2.19 3.08 21.33
N TYR A 141 0.86 3.15 21.14
CA TYR A 141 -0.04 2.01 21.19
C TYR A 141 0.44 0.79 20.37
N VAL A 142 0.99 0.99 19.16
CA VAL A 142 1.45 -0.11 18.30
C VAL A 142 2.69 -0.82 18.88
N LEU A 143 3.50 -0.11 19.67
CA LEU A 143 4.70 -0.67 20.31
C LEU A 143 4.40 -1.62 21.45
N HIS A 144 3.19 -1.58 22.01
CA HIS A 144 2.78 -2.35 23.18
C HIS A 144 1.68 -3.38 22.88
N SER A 145 0.91 -3.18 21.81
CA SER A 145 -0.30 -3.95 21.57
C SER A 145 -0.05 -5.35 21.00
N LEU A 146 -0.69 -6.35 21.61
CA LEU A 146 -0.78 -7.72 21.09
C LEU A 146 -1.96 -7.94 20.14
N GLU A 147 -2.86 -6.97 20.06
CA GLU A 147 -4.05 -7.02 19.22
C GLU A 147 -4.15 -5.73 18.41
N ILE A 148 -4.28 -5.84 17.09
CA ILE A 148 -4.40 -4.68 16.20
C ILE A 148 -5.69 -4.78 15.40
N ASN A 149 -6.55 -3.78 15.56
CA ASN A 149 -7.78 -3.64 14.79
C ASN A 149 -7.55 -2.81 13.53
N SER A 150 -8.25 -3.15 12.46
CA SER A 150 -8.30 -2.37 11.22
C SER A 150 -9.60 -2.63 10.46
N CYS A 151 -9.85 -1.86 9.40
CA CYS A 151 -11.04 -1.98 8.57
C CYS A 151 -10.70 -1.73 7.09
N ILE A 152 -11.30 -2.51 6.22
CA ILE A 152 -11.29 -2.37 4.77
C ILE A 152 -12.67 -1.86 4.36
N ASN A 153 -12.72 -0.80 3.55
CA ASN A 153 -13.95 -0.26 2.95
C ASN A 153 -15.04 0.15 3.97
N ASP A 154 -14.66 0.85 5.05
CA ASP A 154 -15.56 1.48 6.03
C ASP A 154 -16.11 2.84 5.54
N GLY A 155 -15.43 3.50 4.59
CA GLY A 155 -15.85 4.77 3.98
C GLY A 155 -15.77 5.98 4.91
N THR A 156 -15.13 5.83 6.08
CA THR A 156 -15.10 6.83 7.15
C THR A 156 -13.77 7.60 7.23
N ASN A 157 -12.66 7.06 6.70
CA ASN A 157 -11.37 7.76 6.66
C ASN A 157 -10.37 7.08 5.70
N THR A 158 -9.85 7.83 4.71
CA THR A 158 -8.78 7.37 3.79
C THR A 158 -7.43 7.14 4.48
N GLU A 159 -7.27 7.58 5.72
CA GLU A 159 -6.08 7.33 6.54
C GLU A 159 -6.15 6.00 7.32
N LEU A 160 -7.30 5.30 7.28
CA LEU A 160 -7.43 3.98 7.86
C LEU A 160 -6.92 2.90 6.90
N PHE A 161 -6.24 1.95 7.52
CA PHE A 161 -5.24 1.09 6.93
C PHE A 161 -5.79 0.12 5.85
N GLY A 162 -7.10 -0.11 5.76
CA GLY A 162 -7.69 -1.01 4.74
C GLY A 162 -8.41 -0.31 3.58
N GLU A 163 -8.67 0.99 3.62
CA GLU A 163 -9.27 1.71 2.48
C GLU A 163 -8.36 1.71 1.25
N GLU A 164 -7.06 1.84 1.49
CA GLU A 164 -6.05 1.74 0.45
C GLU A 164 -6.08 0.36 -0.22
N LEU A 165 -6.22 -0.72 0.56
CA LEU A 165 -6.29 -2.07 0.02
C LEU A 165 -7.49 -2.26 -0.91
N TYR A 166 -8.65 -1.73 -0.52
CA TYR A 166 -9.87 -1.74 -1.34
C TYR A 166 -9.69 -0.94 -2.63
N THR A 167 -9.21 0.31 -2.51
CA THR A 167 -8.97 1.20 -3.66
C THR A 167 -7.97 0.60 -4.65
N GLN A 168 -6.90 -0.01 -4.15
CA GLN A 168 -5.92 -0.67 -5.01
C GLN A 168 -6.50 -1.91 -5.70
N LEU A 169 -7.32 -2.71 -4.99
CA LEU A 169 -7.99 -3.85 -5.59
C LEU A 169 -8.96 -3.44 -6.72
N LEU A 170 -9.64 -2.28 -6.59
CA LEU A 170 -10.47 -1.72 -7.67
C LEU A 170 -9.67 -1.36 -8.94
N ASN A 171 -8.38 -1.03 -8.81
CA ASN A 171 -7.48 -0.77 -9.94
C ASN A 171 -6.99 -2.05 -10.63
N HIS A 172 -7.37 -3.23 -10.13
CA HIS A 172 -7.08 -4.55 -10.70
C HIS A 172 -8.35 -5.26 -11.17
N PRO A 173 -9.09 -4.70 -12.15
CA PRO A 173 -10.36 -5.27 -12.62
C PRO A 173 -10.22 -6.69 -13.16
N GLU A 174 -9.03 -7.09 -13.63
CA GLU A 174 -8.72 -8.45 -14.06
C GLU A 174 -8.75 -9.49 -12.94
N LEU A 175 -8.64 -9.05 -11.68
CA LEU A 175 -8.76 -9.89 -10.48
C LEU A 175 -10.17 -9.85 -9.89
N LEU A 176 -11.05 -8.99 -10.42
CA LEU A 176 -12.42 -8.78 -9.95
C LEU A 176 -13.45 -9.53 -10.80
N THR A 177 -13.15 -10.77 -11.17
CA THR A 177 -14.10 -11.64 -11.87
C THR A 177 -15.22 -12.07 -10.94
N THR A 178 -16.47 -12.10 -11.41
CA THR A 178 -17.61 -12.56 -10.59
C THR A 178 -17.42 -14.01 -10.14
N GLY A 179 -17.68 -14.28 -8.86
CA GLY A 179 -17.60 -15.62 -8.27
C GLY A 179 -16.90 -15.67 -6.92
N ASN A 180 -16.48 -16.87 -6.54
CA ASN A 180 -15.77 -17.13 -5.29
C ASN A 180 -14.25 -17.14 -5.53
N HIS A 181 -13.54 -16.40 -4.69
CA HIS A 181 -12.10 -16.22 -4.70
C HIS A 181 -11.55 -16.46 -3.29
N LYS A 182 -10.23 -16.62 -3.18
CA LYS A 182 -9.56 -16.63 -1.87
C LYS A 182 -8.85 -15.32 -1.64
N MET A 183 -9.22 -14.64 -0.55
CA MET A 183 -8.51 -13.47 -0.07
C MET A 183 -7.60 -13.84 1.10
N LYS A 184 -6.33 -13.46 1.03
CA LYS A 184 -5.36 -13.59 2.12
C LYS A 184 -4.79 -12.23 2.50
N ILE A 185 -4.70 -11.98 3.80
CA ILE A 185 -3.99 -10.82 4.36
C ILE A 185 -2.79 -11.30 5.17
N GLU A 186 -1.63 -10.72 4.92
CA GLU A 186 -0.42 -10.92 5.73
C GLU A 186 -0.03 -9.60 6.41
N MET A 187 0.31 -9.67 7.69
CA MET A 187 0.79 -8.55 8.48
C MET A 187 2.29 -8.63 8.69
N ILE A 188 3.03 -7.57 8.35
CA ILE A 188 4.50 -7.50 8.47
C ILE A 188 4.83 -6.23 9.26
N PRO A 189 5.79 -6.25 10.19
CA PRO A 189 6.18 -5.04 10.89
C PRO A 189 7.12 -4.22 10.01
N VAL A 190 7.19 -2.92 10.25
CA VAL A 190 8.05 -1.99 9.53
C VAL A 190 8.84 -1.17 10.53
N CYS A 191 10.11 -0.97 10.24
CA CYS A 191 10.94 0.00 10.93
C CYS A 191 11.55 0.95 9.88
N PRO A 192 10.95 2.13 9.64
CA PRO A 192 11.38 3.03 8.57
C PRO A 192 12.79 3.57 8.77
N ARG A 193 13.22 3.71 10.03
CA ARG A 193 14.55 4.24 10.40
C ARG A 193 15.61 3.15 10.61
N CYS A 194 15.22 1.88 10.54
CA CYS A 194 16.17 0.77 10.59
C CYS A 194 16.97 0.71 9.28
N SER A 195 18.24 0.33 9.36
CA SER A 195 19.06 0.09 8.17
C SER A 195 18.47 -1.03 7.32
N ASP A 196 18.67 -0.99 5.99
CA ASP A 196 18.08 -1.98 5.08
C ASP A 196 18.40 -3.43 5.44
N GLU A 197 19.63 -3.70 5.88
CA GLU A 197 20.08 -5.03 6.31
C GLU A 197 19.37 -5.53 7.58
N SER A 198 18.83 -4.61 8.37
CA SER A 198 18.15 -4.86 9.64
C SER A 198 16.63 -4.81 9.54
N LYS A 199 16.09 -4.48 8.37
CA LYS A 199 14.64 -4.32 8.20
C LYS A 199 13.93 -5.65 8.49
N PRO A 200 12.88 -5.61 9.31
CA PRO A 200 12.07 -6.78 9.57
C PRO A 200 11.30 -7.18 8.31
N GLU A 201 11.05 -8.48 8.16
CA GLU A 201 10.41 -9.03 6.96
C GLU A 201 9.48 -10.21 7.26
N LYS A 202 9.56 -10.79 8.47
CA LYS A 202 8.74 -11.94 8.84
C LYS A 202 7.30 -11.51 9.09
N VAL A 203 6.39 -12.28 8.50
CA VAL A 203 4.95 -12.17 8.73
C VAL A 203 4.67 -12.46 10.21
N LEU A 204 3.91 -11.57 10.85
CA LEU A 204 3.49 -11.71 12.25
C LEU A 204 2.13 -12.38 12.39
N ALA A 205 1.22 -12.10 11.45
CA ALA A 205 -0.12 -12.66 11.42
C ALA A 205 -0.62 -12.88 10.00
N THR A 206 -1.47 -13.89 9.80
CA THR A 206 -2.11 -14.17 8.52
C THR A 206 -3.58 -14.51 8.71
N GLY A 207 -4.43 -14.07 7.80
CA GLY A 207 -5.83 -14.49 7.73
C GLY A 207 -6.23 -14.81 6.30
N GLU A 208 -7.03 -15.85 6.13
CA GLU A 208 -7.66 -16.21 4.86
C GLU A 208 -9.18 -16.20 5.03
N ILE A 209 -9.88 -15.71 4.00
CA ILE A 209 -11.34 -15.61 3.96
C ILE A 209 -11.82 -15.86 2.52
N ASP A 210 -12.98 -16.49 2.38
CA ASP A 210 -13.61 -16.64 1.08
C ASP A 210 -14.16 -15.28 0.62
N LEU A 211 -13.68 -14.80 -0.53
CA LEU A 211 -14.12 -13.54 -1.14
C LEU A 211 -15.18 -13.83 -2.19
N ILE A 212 -16.34 -13.22 -2.07
CA ILE A 212 -17.44 -13.29 -3.04
C ILE A 212 -17.43 -12.00 -3.84
N ILE A 213 -17.13 -12.09 -5.13
CA ILE A 213 -17.21 -10.96 -6.05
C ILE A 213 -18.60 -11.00 -6.71
N PRO A 214 -19.46 -10.01 -6.43
CA PRO A 214 -20.81 -10.00 -6.96
C PRO A 214 -20.83 -9.81 -8.48
N GLY A 215 -21.97 -10.15 -9.11
CA GLY A 215 -22.18 -9.87 -10.54
C GLY A 215 -22.19 -8.38 -10.89
N VAL A 216 -22.50 -7.53 -9.90
CA VAL A 216 -22.45 -6.07 -9.99
C VAL A 216 -21.69 -5.55 -8.78
N ILE A 217 -20.56 -4.88 -9.03
CA ILE A 217 -19.74 -4.28 -7.98
C ILE A 217 -20.33 -2.91 -7.63
N LYS A 218 -20.58 -2.70 -6.33
CA LYS A 218 -21.03 -1.41 -5.82
C LYS A 218 -19.86 -0.43 -5.81
N VAL A 219 -19.81 0.44 -6.82
CA VAL A 219 -18.84 1.53 -6.92
C VAL A 219 -19.54 2.89 -6.90
N THR A 220 -18.89 3.86 -6.27
CA THR A 220 -19.22 5.30 -6.30
C THR A 220 -18.36 6.04 -7.33
N GLU A 221 -18.70 7.29 -7.64
CA GLU A 221 -17.89 8.08 -8.59
C GLU A 221 -16.45 8.27 -8.10
N SER A 222 -16.25 8.47 -6.79
CA SER A 222 -14.93 8.64 -6.18
C SER A 222 -14.07 7.38 -6.21
N ASP A 223 -14.69 6.20 -6.29
CA ASP A 223 -13.97 4.92 -6.45
C ASP A 223 -13.42 4.76 -7.88
N CYS A 224 -14.04 5.45 -8.83
CA CYS A 224 -13.80 5.30 -10.26
C CYS A 224 -12.90 6.40 -10.82
N PHE A 225 -13.13 7.64 -10.41
CA PHE A 225 -12.44 8.81 -10.92
C PHE A 225 -12.07 9.77 -9.79
N PRO A 226 -10.92 10.44 -9.88
CA PRO A 226 -10.54 11.46 -8.93
C PRO A 226 -11.57 12.60 -8.87
N LYS A 227 -11.81 13.11 -7.65
CA LYS A 227 -12.80 14.16 -7.42
C LYS A 227 -12.48 15.41 -8.24
N LYS A 228 -13.42 15.82 -9.08
CA LYS A 228 -13.39 17.12 -9.78
C LYS A 228 -13.34 18.26 -8.76
N GLN A 229 -12.34 19.13 -8.84
CA GLN A 229 -12.16 20.27 -7.94
C GLN A 229 -12.54 21.60 -8.59
N TRP A 230 -12.54 21.65 -9.93
CA TRP A 230 -12.86 22.83 -10.72
C TRP A 230 -13.52 22.40 -12.04
N SER A 231 -14.34 23.26 -12.64
CA SER A 231 -15.05 23.02 -13.90
C SER A 231 -14.82 24.18 -14.86
N ASP A 232 -14.22 23.89 -16.01
CA ASP A 232 -14.04 24.82 -17.11
C ASP A 232 -14.13 24.03 -18.42
N ALA A 233 -15.32 24.03 -19.02
CA ALA A 233 -15.60 23.26 -20.23
C ALA A 233 -14.71 23.68 -21.41
N LYS A 234 -14.24 24.93 -21.45
CA LYS A 234 -13.33 25.38 -22.51
C LYS A 234 -11.95 24.78 -22.31
N LEU A 235 -11.43 24.86 -21.09
CA LEU A 235 -10.13 24.28 -20.72
C LEU A 235 -10.11 22.75 -20.88
N GLU A 236 -11.16 22.07 -20.42
CA GLU A 236 -11.33 20.61 -20.56
C GLU A 236 -11.28 20.21 -22.04
N ASN A 237 -12.01 20.92 -22.91
CA ASN A 237 -11.99 20.67 -24.35
C ASN A 237 -10.64 21.00 -25.00
N GLU A 238 -9.96 22.05 -24.57
CA GLU A 238 -8.60 22.37 -25.03
C GLU A 238 -7.60 21.27 -24.64
N ALA A 239 -7.70 20.75 -23.42
CA ALA A 239 -6.86 19.67 -22.92
C ALA A 239 -7.10 18.36 -23.69
N VAL A 240 -8.36 17.93 -23.88
CA VAL A 240 -8.68 16.74 -24.70
C VAL A 240 -8.13 16.89 -26.13
N LYS A 241 -8.21 18.08 -26.72
CA LYS A 241 -7.68 18.37 -28.07
C LYS A 241 -6.16 18.24 -28.19
N LEU A 242 -5.40 18.17 -27.10
CA LEU A 242 -3.96 17.87 -27.17
C LEU A 242 -3.70 16.39 -27.51
N PHE A 243 -4.70 15.53 -27.27
CA PHE A 243 -4.65 14.10 -27.53
C PHE A 243 -5.28 13.72 -28.88
N LYS A 244 -5.36 14.63 -29.86
CA LYS A 244 -5.98 14.38 -31.19
C LYS A 244 -5.51 13.11 -31.93
N LYS A 245 -4.32 12.59 -31.62
CA LYS A 245 -3.78 11.33 -32.20
C LYS A 245 -4.27 10.07 -31.48
N ARG A 246 -4.87 10.22 -30.30
CA ARG A 246 -5.48 9.20 -29.44
C ARG A 246 -7.01 9.35 -29.57
N THR A 247 -7.62 8.60 -30.48
CA THR A 247 -9.08 8.65 -30.73
C THR A 247 -9.91 8.15 -29.55
N ASP A 248 -9.26 7.49 -28.60
CA ASP A 248 -9.79 7.02 -27.33
C ASP A 248 -9.81 8.10 -26.25
N ALA A 249 -9.17 9.27 -26.42
CA ALA A 249 -9.24 10.37 -25.45
C ALA A 249 -10.68 10.90 -25.35
N TYR A 250 -11.32 10.71 -24.20
CA TYR A 250 -12.75 10.89 -24.02
C TYR A 250 -13.11 12.16 -23.25
N LYS A 251 -12.55 12.34 -22.04
CA LYS A 251 -12.81 13.53 -21.21
C LYS A 251 -11.61 13.90 -20.34
N VAL A 252 -11.61 15.13 -19.83
CA VAL A 252 -10.64 15.61 -18.85
C VAL A 252 -11.36 15.98 -17.56
N ILE A 253 -10.78 15.59 -16.43
CA ILE A 253 -11.27 15.93 -15.08
C ILE A 253 -10.22 16.83 -14.43
N LEU A 254 -10.60 18.08 -14.14
CA LEU A 254 -9.72 19.03 -13.46
C LEU A 254 -9.67 18.67 -11.97
N THR A 255 -8.54 18.11 -11.53
CA THR A 255 -8.33 17.63 -10.16
C THR A 255 -7.74 18.70 -9.24
N ASP A 256 -7.23 19.80 -9.80
CA ASP A 256 -6.75 20.94 -9.04
C ASP A 256 -7.85 21.98 -8.80
N LYS A 257 -7.77 22.70 -7.68
CA LYS A 257 -8.71 23.79 -7.35
C LYS A 257 -8.59 25.01 -8.28
N ASP A 258 -7.38 25.26 -8.78
CA ASP A 258 -7.04 26.34 -9.71
C ASP A 258 -5.62 26.08 -10.30
N TYR A 259 -5.17 26.93 -11.21
CA TYR A 259 -3.80 26.97 -11.71
C TYR A 259 -2.78 27.20 -10.59
N THR A 260 -1.66 26.49 -10.69
CA THR A 260 -0.40 26.88 -10.04
C THR A 260 0.30 27.91 -10.91
N VAL A 261 0.41 29.14 -10.42
CA VAL A 261 1.16 30.22 -11.10
C VAL A 261 2.61 30.20 -10.62
N ILE A 262 3.54 29.98 -11.54
CA ILE A 262 4.97 30.00 -11.25
C ILE A 262 5.53 31.32 -11.73
N LYS A 263 6.28 31.98 -10.84
CA LYS A 263 6.86 33.31 -11.04
C LYS A 263 8.38 33.24 -10.92
N ASN A 264 9.08 34.17 -11.55
CA ASN A 264 10.51 34.37 -11.29
C ASN A 264 10.75 35.08 -9.94
N GLU A 265 12.01 35.31 -9.60
CA GLU A 265 12.45 35.99 -8.37
C GLU A 265 11.89 37.41 -8.22
N PHE A 266 11.50 38.05 -9.33
CA PHE A 266 10.92 39.39 -9.36
C PHE A 266 9.38 39.38 -9.33
N GLY A 267 8.76 38.22 -9.17
CA GLY A 267 7.30 38.07 -9.11
C GLY A 267 6.60 38.10 -10.48
N ILE A 268 7.35 38.10 -11.59
CA ILE A 268 6.81 38.07 -12.95
C ILE A 268 6.33 36.64 -13.26
N PRO A 269 5.09 36.43 -13.72
CA PRO A 269 4.60 35.11 -14.11
C PRO A 269 5.41 34.53 -15.27
N LEU A 270 5.86 33.28 -15.12
CA LEU A 270 6.55 32.52 -16.16
C LEU A 270 5.63 31.47 -16.81
N ARG A 271 4.76 30.85 -16.01
CA ARG A 271 3.83 29.83 -16.48
C ARG A 271 2.65 29.65 -15.54
N LYS A 272 1.57 29.12 -16.10
CA LYS A 272 0.43 28.56 -15.36
C LYS A 272 0.37 27.07 -15.62
N SER A 273 0.35 26.27 -14.57
CA SER A 273 0.31 24.82 -14.67
C SER A 273 -0.83 24.25 -13.83
N PHE A 274 -1.41 23.14 -14.25
CA PHE A 274 -2.38 22.39 -13.44
C PHE A 274 -2.27 20.91 -13.76
N MET A 275 -2.62 20.09 -12.79
CA MET A 275 -2.76 18.65 -12.97
C MET A 275 -4.22 18.32 -13.21
N ALA A 276 -4.46 17.47 -14.21
CA ALA A 276 -5.79 16.96 -14.51
C ALA A 276 -5.68 15.49 -14.91
N VAL A 277 -6.81 14.81 -14.84
CA VAL A 277 -6.94 13.42 -15.27
C VAL A 277 -7.49 13.40 -16.68
N VAL A 278 -6.80 12.69 -17.58
CA VAL A 278 -7.29 12.40 -18.92
C VAL A 278 -7.87 11.01 -18.91
N VAL A 279 -9.14 10.89 -19.27
CA VAL A 279 -9.84 9.61 -19.38
C VAL A 279 -9.78 9.14 -20.82
N PHE A 280 -9.32 7.91 -21.01
CA PHE A 280 -9.33 7.20 -22.28
C PHE A 280 -10.41 6.12 -22.26
N LYS A 281 -11.14 5.97 -23.37
CA LYS A 281 -12.21 5.00 -23.53
C LYS A 281 -12.12 4.33 -24.90
N ASN A 282 -11.99 3.01 -24.89
CA ASN A 282 -12.06 2.16 -26.07
C ASN A 282 -13.12 1.07 -25.86
N GLY A 283 -14.34 1.31 -26.36
CA GLY A 283 -15.48 0.44 -26.07
C GLY A 283 -15.83 0.44 -24.58
N ASN A 284 -15.69 -0.72 -23.93
CA ASN A 284 -15.91 -0.90 -22.50
C ASN A 284 -14.62 -0.75 -21.67
N ASP A 285 -13.46 -0.72 -22.31
CA ASP A 285 -12.19 -0.51 -21.63
C ASP A 285 -12.01 0.98 -21.37
N VAL A 286 -11.86 1.32 -20.09
CA VAL A 286 -11.62 2.70 -19.66
C VAL A 286 -10.38 2.75 -18.80
N THR A 287 -9.52 3.69 -19.15
CA THR A 287 -8.34 4.01 -18.37
C THR A 287 -8.29 5.50 -18.09
N TYR A 288 -7.49 5.89 -17.12
CA TYR A 288 -7.16 7.30 -16.93
C TYR A 288 -5.72 7.50 -16.50
N GLU A 289 -5.19 8.67 -16.83
CA GLU A 289 -3.82 9.08 -16.51
C GLU A 289 -3.81 10.50 -15.94
N TYR A 290 -2.96 10.74 -14.95
CA TYR A 290 -2.68 12.09 -14.48
C TYR A 290 -1.70 12.77 -15.43
N VAL A 291 -2.11 13.93 -15.95
CA VAL A 291 -1.33 14.72 -16.89
C VAL A 291 -1.16 16.13 -16.35
N VAL A 292 0.07 16.63 -16.43
CA VAL A 292 0.36 18.04 -16.16
C VAL A 292 0.16 18.83 -17.44
N PHE A 293 -0.65 19.87 -17.36
CA PHE A 293 -0.84 20.84 -18.42
C PHE A 293 -0.23 22.17 -18.04
N GLU A 294 0.30 22.89 -19.01
CA GLU A 294 0.88 24.21 -18.77
C GLU A 294 0.59 25.20 -19.91
N ARG A 295 0.67 26.49 -19.56
CA ARG A 295 0.76 27.62 -20.48
C ARG A 295 1.99 28.42 -20.12
N ILE A 296 2.91 28.56 -21.08
CA ILE A 296 4.11 29.38 -20.93
C ILE A 296 3.75 30.85 -21.21
N PHE A 297 4.25 31.75 -20.37
CA PHE A 297 4.17 33.19 -20.58
C PHE A 297 5.37 33.66 -21.40
N ASP A 298 5.13 34.29 -22.53
CA ASP A 298 6.20 34.76 -23.43
C ASP A 298 6.71 36.18 -23.12
N GLY A 299 6.21 36.79 -22.04
CA GLY A 299 6.49 38.17 -21.65
C GLY A 299 5.33 39.13 -21.93
N VAL A 300 4.38 38.75 -22.79
CA VAL A 300 3.19 39.57 -23.14
C VAL A 300 1.91 38.77 -22.96
N ASN A 301 1.86 37.54 -23.46
CA ASN A 301 0.68 36.67 -23.42
C ASN A 301 1.03 35.26 -22.95
N TYR A 302 0.00 34.52 -22.53
CA TYR A 302 0.12 33.08 -22.34
C TYR A 302 -0.06 32.37 -23.68
N GLN A 303 0.84 31.45 -23.98
CA GLN A 303 0.75 30.57 -25.14
C GLN A 303 -0.42 29.59 -25.02
N GLY A 304 -0.64 28.85 -26.11
CA GLY A 304 -1.58 27.73 -26.14
C GLY A 304 -1.28 26.71 -25.04
N LEU A 305 -2.32 26.00 -24.61
CA LEU A 305 -2.17 24.90 -23.66
C LEU A 305 -1.26 23.82 -24.26
N GLN A 306 -0.36 23.27 -23.45
CA GLN A 306 0.48 22.13 -23.82
C GLN A 306 0.62 21.14 -22.67
N VAL A 307 1.08 19.93 -22.98
CA VAL A 307 1.47 18.94 -21.95
C VAL A 307 2.81 19.39 -21.36
N GLY A 308 2.81 19.59 -20.04
CA GLY A 308 3.98 20.00 -19.27
C GLY A 308 4.75 18.82 -18.71
N GLN A 309 5.88 19.11 -18.08
CA GLN A 309 6.65 18.12 -17.33
C GLN A 309 6.15 18.04 -15.88
N VAL A 310 6.47 16.97 -15.16
CA VAL A 310 6.15 16.84 -13.73
C VAL A 310 6.76 17.99 -12.90
N SER A 311 7.96 18.43 -13.27
CA SER A 311 8.63 19.61 -12.70
C SER A 311 7.86 20.93 -12.93
N SER A 312 6.79 20.92 -13.72
CA SER A 312 5.93 22.06 -13.95
C SER A 312 4.99 22.40 -12.80
N ILE A 313 4.87 21.54 -11.80
CA ILE A 313 4.13 21.81 -10.55
C ILE A 313 4.98 21.36 -9.36
N PRO A 314 5.80 22.26 -8.77
CA PRO A 314 6.69 21.92 -7.66
C PRO A 314 5.94 21.27 -6.49
N GLY A 315 6.47 20.15 -5.99
CA GLY A 315 5.90 19.41 -4.86
C GLY A 315 4.67 18.55 -5.20
N ARG A 316 4.27 18.46 -6.47
CA ARG A 316 3.24 17.52 -6.92
C ARG A 316 3.84 16.53 -7.91
N TYR A 317 3.61 15.25 -7.64
CA TYR A 317 4.00 14.16 -8.52
C TYR A 317 2.72 13.45 -8.97
N PRO A 318 2.43 13.39 -10.29
CA PRO A 318 1.34 12.55 -10.76
C PRO A 318 1.66 11.10 -10.39
N GLU A 319 0.64 10.34 -10.04
CA GLU A 319 0.79 8.89 -9.94
C GLU A 319 1.16 8.36 -11.33
N ASN A 320 2.33 7.74 -11.45
CA ASN A 320 3.03 7.52 -12.72
C ASN A 320 2.45 6.43 -13.62
N ASN A 321 1.19 6.01 -13.45
CA ASN A 321 0.65 4.85 -14.15
C ASN A 321 -0.75 5.12 -14.73
N GLU A 322 -0.98 4.58 -15.92
CA GLU A 322 -2.33 4.38 -16.47
C GLU A 322 -3.14 3.51 -15.51
N LYS A 323 -4.27 4.03 -15.05
CA LYS A 323 -5.18 3.32 -14.15
C LYS A 323 -6.34 2.74 -14.95
N LYS A 324 -6.51 1.42 -14.87
CA LYS A 324 -7.70 0.75 -15.40
C LYS A 324 -8.88 0.97 -14.47
N VAL A 325 -10.05 1.19 -15.06
CA VAL A 325 -11.28 1.44 -14.34
C VAL A 325 -12.23 0.26 -14.55
N ASN A 326 -12.93 -0.14 -13.49
CA ASN A 326 -13.94 -1.20 -13.56
C ASN A 326 -15.07 -0.82 -14.54
N ALA A 327 -15.64 -1.80 -15.25
CA ALA A 327 -16.73 -1.58 -16.20
C ALA A 327 -17.97 -0.91 -15.56
N GLU A 328 -18.23 -1.15 -14.27
CA GLU A 328 -19.31 -0.51 -13.52
C GLU A 328 -19.15 1.01 -13.38
N CYS A 329 -17.94 1.52 -13.59
CA CYS A 329 -17.64 2.95 -13.55
C CYS A 329 -18.03 3.69 -14.84
N LEU A 330 -18.33 2.97 -15.93
CA LEU A 330 -18.76 3.58 -17.20
C LEU A 330 -19.96 4.50 -17.04
N LYS A 331 -20.81 4.25 -16.03
CA LYS A 331 -21.97 5.09 -15.71
C LYS A 331 -21.60 6.50 -15.23
N PHE A 332 -20.40 6.71 -14.68
CA PHE A 332 -19.90 8.00 -14.19
C PHE A 332 -19.14 8.80 -15.27
N LEU A 333 -19.07 8.29 -16.50
CA LEU A 333 -18.50 9.02 -17.63
C LEU A 333 -19.46 9.99 -18.31
N LYS A 334 -20.73 10.02 -17.88
CA LYS A 334 -21.77 10.86 -18.47
C LYS A 334 -21.63 12.32 -18.05
#